data_AF-A0A7S3IEK3-F1
#
_entry.id   AF-A0A7S3IEK3-F1
#
_cell.length_a   1.000
_cell.length_b   1.000
_cell.length_c   1.000
_cell.angle_alpha   90.00
_cell.angle_beta   90.00
_cell.angle_gamma   90.00
#
_symmetry.space_group_name_H-M   'P 1'
#
loop_
_entity.id
_entity.type
_entity.pdbx_description
1 polymer ?
#
loop_
_entity_poly.entity_id
_entity_poly.type
_entity_poly.pdbx_seq_one_letter_code
_entity_poly.pdbx_strand_id
1 'polypeptide(L)'
;MHLTNVAIQKTSDNYDDKLGGKWDLRGLKLFLMSKFGADRVNDCYNHIQDMIIRCLQSVAKIIINDKHCFELYGFDVLLDDNLKPWLIEINASPSMTANTPSDYDTKLGLLEDVYAILDIEKILTGNEEQIGGFDLICKGNPLKSSATSMYTSHLGCFNNRNQQ
;
A
#
# COMPACT_ATOMS: atom_id res chain seq x y z
N MET A 1 16.97 -15.25 -12.36
CA MET A 1 16.83 -13.84 -11.93
C MET A 1 16.28 -13.86 -10.51
N HIS A 2 16.91 -13.18 -9.54
CA HIS A 2 16.58 -13.28 -8.11
C HIS A 2 16.24 -11.94 -7.45
N LEU A 3 16.36 -10.81 -8.16
CA LEU A 3 16.12 -9.48 -7.64
C LEU A 3 14.98 -8.84 -8.42
N THR A 4 13.99 -8.32 -7.70
CA THR A 4 12.78 -7.71 -8.26
C THR A 4 12.86 -6.19 -8.38
N ASN A 5 13.95 -5.59 -7.88
CA ASN A 5 14.18 -4.15 -7.96
C ASN A 5 14.09 -3.66 -9.41
N VAL A 6 13.24 -2.66 -9.64
CA VAL A 6 13.01 -2.07 -10.98
C VAL A 6 14.33 -1.57 -11.60
N ALA A 7 15.24 -1.05 -10.79
CA ALA A 7 16.58 -0.62 -11.24
C ALA A 7 17.41 -1.77 -11.84
N ILE A 8 17.17 -3.01 -11.39
CA ILE A 8 17.87 -4.22 -11.83
C ILE A 8 17.09 -4.92 -12.95
N GLN A 9 15.75 -4.91 -12.92
CA GLN A 9 14.94 -5.58 -13.95
C GLN A 9 14.97 -4.87 -15.31
N LYS A 10 15.12 -3.53 -15.32
CA LYS A 10 15.23 -2.74 -16.57
C LYS A 10 16.41 -3.12 -17.46
N THR A 11 17.44 -3.76 -16.90
CA THR A 11 18.62 -4.19 -17.66
C THR A 11 18.53 -5.64 -18.15
N SER A 12 17.38 -6.31 -17.95
CA SER A 12 17.20 -7.71 -18.34
C SER A 12 16.61 -7.85 -19.75
N ASP A 13 17.05 -8.88 -20.47
CA ASP A 13 16.63 -9.15 -21.87
C ASP A 13 15.13 -9.46 -22.01
N ASN A 14 14.45 -9.82 -20.92
CA ASN A 14 13.02 -10.14 -20.88
C ASN A 14 12.16 -9.00 -20.30
N TYR A 15 12.71 -7.80 -20.16
CA TYR A 15 11.95 -6.66 -19.65
C TYR A 15 10.93 -6.18 -20.70
N ASP A 16 9.65 -6.25 -20.36
CA ASP A 16 8.59 -5.70 -21.20
C ASP A 16 8.44 -4.20 -20.89
N ASP A 17 8.98 -3.34 -21.76
CA ASP A 17 8.88 -1.88 -21.64
C ASP A 17 7.44 -1.35 -21.62
N LYS A 18 6.46 -2.10 -22.17
CA LYS A 18 5.05 -1.68 -22.20
C LYS A 18 4.33 -1.98 -20.90
N LEU A 19 4.60 -3.12 -20.27
CA LEU A 19 4.01 -3.50 -18.98
C LEU A 19 4.86 -3.05 -17.78
N GLY A 20 6.14 -2.75 -18.00
CA GLY A 20 7.11 -2.30 -17.00
C GLY A 20 7.35 -3.29 -15.85
N GLY A 21 6.82 -4.52 -15.95
CA GLY A 21 6.81 -5.50 -14.86
C GLY A 21 6.01 -5.06 -13.63
N LYS A 22 5.09 -4.09 -13.76
CA LYS A 22 4.35 -3.49 -12.63
C LYS A 22 2.87 -3.73 -12.75
N TRP A 23 2.24 -4.02 -11.63
CA TRP A 23 0.80 -4.19 -11.49
C TRP A 23 0.33 -3.23 -10.40
N ASP A 24 -0.82 -2.61 -10.59
CA ASP A 24 -1.48 -1.91 -9.50
C ASP A 24 -1.94 -2.94 -8.44
N LEU A 25 -2.04 -2.50 -7.19
CA LEU A 25 -2.29 -3.41 -6.07
C LEU A 25 -3.62 -4.14 -6.17
N ARG A 26 -4.65 -3.50 -6.74
CA ARG A 26 -5.98 -4.09 -6.95
C ARG A 26 -5.94 -5.09 -8.10
N GLY A 27 -5.29 -4.76 -9.20
CA GLY A 27 -5.04 -5.66 -10.33
C GLY A 27 -4.33 -6.94 -9.87
N LEU A 28 -3.28 -6.79 -9.04
CA LEU A 28 -2.57 -7.93 -8.45
C LEU A 28 -3.50 -8.77 -7.56
N LYS A 29 -4.30 -8.12 -6.71
CA LYS A 29 -5.26 -8.82 -5.82
C LYS A 29 -6.25 -9.64 -6.63
N LEU A 30 -6.88 -9.05 -7.64
CA LEU A 30 -7.87 -9.72 -8.48
C LEU A 30 -7.27 -10.92 -9.23
N PHE A 31 -6.05 -10.79 -9.74
CA PHE A 31 -5.36 -11.91 -10.38
C PHE A 31 -5.04 -13.03 -9.39
N LEU A 32 -4.51 -12.72 -8.22
CA LEU A 32 -4.28 -13.72 -7.18
C LEU A 32 -5.58 -14.40 -6.77
N MET A 33 -6.68 -13.66 -6.62
CA MET A 33 -8.00 -14.23 -6.27
C MET A 33 -8.47 -15.22 -7.34
N SER A 34 -8.28 -14.89 -8.63
CA SER A 34 -8.63 -15.81 -9.73
C SER A 34 -7.78 -17.09 -9.76
N LYS A 35 -6.55 -17.05 -9.21
CA LYS A 35 -5.61 -18.16 -9.18
C LYS A 35 -5.75 -19.05 -7.94
N PHE A 36 -5.94 -18.45 -6.77
CA PHE A 36 -5.83 -19.11 -5.48
C PHE A 36 -7.13 -19.09 -4.66
N GLY A 37 -8.17 -18.43 -5.15
CA GLY A 37 -9.44 -18.24 -4.46
C GLY A 37 -9.46 -16.97 -3.59
N ALA A 38 -10.67 -16.43 -3.36
CA ALA A 38 -10.86 -15.18 -2.64
C ALA A 38 -10.39 -15.26 -1.18
N ASP A 39 -10.75 -16.33 -0.47
CA ASP A 39 -10.50 -16.46 0.98
C ASP A 39 -9.01 -16.43 1.30
N ARG A 40 -8.20 -17.27 0.62
CA ARG A 40 -6.75 -17.33 0.82
C ARG A 40 -6.05 -16.00 0.53
N VAL A 41 -6.52 -15.27 -0.49
CA VAL A 41 -5.93 -13.99 -0.87
C VAL A 41 -6.34 -12.88 0.09
N ASN A 42 -7.59 -12.91 0.56
CA ASN A 42 -8.03 -12.01 1.62
C ASN A 42 -7.20 -12.23 2.91
N ASP A 43 -6.98 -13.48 3.32
CA ASP A 43 -6.11 -13.81 4.46
C ASP A 43 -4.68 -13.31 4.27
N CYS A 44 -4.10 -13.53 3.08
CA CYS A 44 -2.78 -13.00 2.73
C CYS A 44 -2.72 -11.46 2.89
N TYR A 45 -3.69 -10.73 2.33
CA TYR A 45 -3.73 -9.27 2.40
C TYR A 45 -4.01 -8.75 3.82
N ASN A 46 -4.68 -9.52 4.67
CA ASN A 46 -4.78 -9.22 6.11
C ASN A 46 -3.44 -9.34 6.79
N HIS A 47 -2.71 -10.43 6.54
CA HIS A 47 -1.40 -10.63 7.13
C HIS A 47 -0.43 -9.50 6.74
N ILE A 48 -0.51 -8.98 5.52
CA ILE A 48 0.26 -7.79 5.10
C ILE A 48 -0.15 -6.55 5.91
N GLN A 49 -1.45 -6.28 6.03
CA GLN A 49 -1.94 -5.13 6.80
C GLN A 49 -1.53 -5.21 8.29
N ASP A 50 -1.71 -6.38 8.90
CA ASP A 50 -1.31 -6.65 10.28
C ASP A 50 0.20 -6.50 10.47
N MET A 51 0.99 -6.97 9.50
CA MET A 51 2.45 -6.81 9.50
C MET A 51 2.84 -5.33 9.53
N ILE A 52 2.26 -4.50 8.66
CA ILE A 52 2.51 -3.05 8.62
C ILE A 52 2.20 -2.43 9.99
N ILE A 53 1.02 -2.72 10.54
CA ILE A 53 0.59 -2.18 11.84
C ILE A 53 1.54 -2.60 12.96
N ARG A 54 1.91 -3.88 13.03
CA ARG A 54 2.80 -4.43 14.07
C ARG A 54 4.20 -3.82 13.98
N CYS A 55 4.73 -3.63 12.77
CA CYS A 55 6.01 -2.97 12.56
C CYS A 55 5.99 -1.56 13.15
N LEU A 56 4.98 -0.74 12.81
CA LEU A 56 4.86 0.62 13.33
C LEU A 56 4.65 0.65 14.85
N GLN A 57 3.81 -0.24 15.39
CA GLN A 57 3.59 -0.36 16.84
C GLN A 57 4.87 -0.71 17.60
N SER A 58 5.73 -1.55 17.02
CA SER A 58 6.97 -1.99 17.67
C SER A 58 7.97 -0.85 17.91
N VAL A 59 7.91 0.20 17.07
CA VAL A 59 8.81 1.37 17.14
C VAL A 59 8.10 2.64 17.63
N ALA A 60 6.79 2.59 17.87
CA ALA A 60 5.97 3.76 18.22
C ALA A 60 6.46 4.53 19.47
N LYS A 61 7.17 3.87 20.39
CA LYS A 61 7.74 4.51 21.60
C LYS A 61 9.02 5.30 21.32
N ILE A 62 9.69 5.03 20.20
CA ILE A 62 10.99 5.61 19.83
C ILE A 62 10.81 6.68 18.76
N ILE A 63 9.79 6.55 17.90
CA ILE A 63 9.43 7.56 16.91
C ILE A 63 9.05 8.86 17.62
N ILE A 64 9.66 9.96 17.18
CA ILE A 64 9.34 11.31 17.67
C ILE A 64 7.91 11.64 17.24
N ASN A 65 7.03 11.82 18.21
CA ASN A 65 5.64 12.16 17.99
C ASN A 65 5.46 13.68 18.04
N ASP A 66 5.75 14.35 16.92
CA ASP A 66 5.41 15.75 16.71
C ASP A 66 4.18 15.84 15.79
N LYS A 67 3.15 16.55 16.24
CA LYS A 67 1.88 16.72 15.51
C LYS A 67 2.01 17.45 14.17
N HIS A 68 3.14 18.10 13.91
CA HIS A 68 3.42 18.79 12.64
C HIS A 68 4.28 17.95 11.69
N CYS A 69 4.65 16.73 12.09
CA CYS A 69 5.44 15.81 11.29
C CYS A 69 4.60 14.64 10.80
N PHE A 70 4.89 14.20 9.59
CA PHE A 70 4.40 12.95 9.03
C PHE A 70 5.54 12.29 8.26
N GLU A 71 5.43 10.98 8.05
CA GLU A 71 6.41 10.23 7.29
C GLU A 71 5.70 9.21 6.40
N LEU A 72 6.19 9.09 5.16
CA LEU A 72 5.69 8.13 4.19
C LEU A 72 6.67 6.97 4.09
N TYR A 73 6.21 5.78 4.48
CA TYR A 73 7.02 4.56 4.41
C TYR A 73 6.65 3.71 3.20
N GLY A 74 7.67 3.14 2.54
CA GLY A 74 7.52 2.06 1.57
C GLY A 74 7.79 0.71 2.24
N PHE A 75 6.85 -0.23 2.14
CA PHE A 75 7.02 -1.60 2.66
C PHE A 75 7.25 -2.57 1.51
N ASP A 76 8.39 -3.24 1.53
CA ASP A 76 8.72 -4.25 0.52
C ASP A 76 8.37 -5.63 1.07
N VAL A 77 7.36 -6.25 0.46
CA VAL A 77 6.78 -7.52 0.91
C VAL A 77 6.88 -8.56 -0.20
N LEU A 78 7.41 -9.73 0.14
CA LEU A 78 7.50 -10.88 -0.75
C LEU A 78 6.45 -11.93 -0.39
N LEU A 79 5.71 -12.42 -1.38
CA LEU A 79 4.80 -13.55 -1.21
C LEU A 79 5.50 -14.85 -1.62
N ASP A 80 5.42 -15.88 -0.77
CA ASP A 80 5.86 -17.22 -1.17
C ASP A 80 4.79 -18.00 -1.94
N ASP A 81 5.13 -19.23 -2.34
CA ASP A 81 4.28 -20.15 -3.08
C ASP A 81 2.99 -20.53 -2.34
N ASN A 82 2.94 -20.33 -1.02
CA ASN A 82 1.78 -20.59 -0.17
C ASN A 82 0.94 -19.33 0.12
N LEU A 83 1.28 -18.19 -0.49
CA LEU A 83 0.72 -16.86 -0.21
C LEU A 83 1.02 -16.35 1.21
N LYS A 84 2.12 -16.79 1.83
CA LYS A 84 2.58 -16.19 3.07
C LYS A 84 3.39 -14.92 2.75
N PRO A 85 3.03 -13.77 3.34
CA PRO A 85 3.82 -12.55 3.17
C PRO A 85 5.05 -12.54 4.08
N TRP A 86 6.14 -12.05 3.55
CA TRP A 86 7.43 -11.89 4.22
C TRP A 86 7.88 -10.44 4.06
N LEU A 87 8.10 -9.73 5.18
CA LEU A 87 8.70 -8.40 5.16
C LEU A 87 10.17 -8.53 4.75
N ILE A 88 10.58 -7.77 3.74
CA ILE A 88 11.98 -7.70 3.30
C ILE A 88 12.64 -6.47 3.90
N GLU A 89 12.06 -5.29 3.66
CA GLU A 89 12.56 -4.03 4.18
C GLU A 89 11.45 -2.97 4.33
N ILE A 90 11.75 -1.94 5.12
CA ILE A 90 10.92 -0.75 5.29
C ILE A 90 11.78 0.46 4.93
N ASN A 91 11.33 1.23 3.95
CA ASN A 91 12.02 2.40 3.43
C ASN A 91 11.35 3.68 3.91
N ALA A 92 12.08 4.51 4.65
CA ALA A 92 11.66 5.85 5.12
C ALA A 92 11.62 6.92 4.00
N SER A 93 12.10 6.58 2.80
CA SER A 93 12.14 7.50 1.65
C SER A 93 11.93 6.72 0.36
N PRO A 94 10.69 6.29 0.08
CA PRO A 94 10.38 5.58 -1.15
C PRO A 94 10.70 6.44 -2.38
N SER A 95 11.17 5.81 -3.47
CA SER A 95 11.60 6.53 -4.68
C SER A 95 10.42 7.18 -5.41
N MET A 96 10.46 8.50 -5.52
CA MET A 96 9.48 9.31 -6.27
C MET A 96 9.92 9.61 -7.72
N THR A 97 11.00 9.00 -8.21
CA THR A 97 11.46 9.19 -9.58
C THR A 97 10.57 8.40 -10.55
N ALA A 98 9.77 9.10 -11.35
CA ALA A 98 8.90 8.47 -12.35
C ALA A 98 9.70 8.03 -13.59
N ASN A 99 9.50 6.78 -14.02
CA ASN A 99 10.20 6.24 -15.19
C ASN A 99 9.29 5.90 -16.38
N THR A 100 7.97 5.88 -16.16
CA THR A 100 6.94 5.66 -17.19
C THR A 100 5.78 6.61 -16.92
N PRO A 101 4.92 6.91 -17.91
CA PRO A 101 3.74 7.74 -17.69
C PRO A 101 2.84 7.20 -16.56
N SER A 102 2.61 5.89 -16.50
CA SER A 102 1.81 5.27 -15.42
C SER A 102 2.47 5.39 -14.04
N ASP A 103 3.80 5.30 -13.96
CA ASP A 103 4.55 5.52 -12.71
C ASP A 103 4.48 6.99 -12.28
N TYR A 104 4.45 7.92 -13.25
CA TYR A 104 4.26 9.34 -12.98
C TYR A 104 2.87 9.62 -12.40
N ASP A 105 1.81 9.14 -13.06
CA ASP A 105 0.43 9.35 -12.62
C ASP A 105 0.19 8.77 -11.22
N THR A 106 0.72 7.57 -10.95
CA THR A 106 0.61 6.92 -9.64
C THR A 106 1.32 7.74 -8.55
N LYS A 107 2.53 8.23 -8.83
CA LYS A 107 3.34 8.98 -7.87
C LYS A 107 2.81 10.38 -7.64
N LEU A 108 2.35 11.05 -8.68
CA LEU A 108 1.69 12.35 -8.56
C LEU A 108 0.41 12.20 -7.73
N GLY A 109 -0.41 11.19 -8.05
CA GLY A 109 -1.62 10.92 -7.28
C GLY A 109 -1.35 10.63 -5.81
N LEU A 110 -0.31 9.85 -5.51
CA LEU A 110 0.14 9.62 -4.13
C LEU A 110 0.48 10.93 -3.39
N LEU A 111 1.16 11.88 -4.05
CA LEU A 111 1.48 13.16 -3.44
C LEU A 111 0.22 14.00 -3.20
N GLU A 112 -0.68 14.08 -4.18
CA GLU A 112 -1.97 14.76 -4.03
C GLU A 112 -2.76 14.21 -2.84
N ASP A 113 -2.82 12.89 -2.72
CA ASP A 113 -3.55 12.21 -1.66
C ASP A 113 -2.88 12.43 -0.28
N VAL A 114 -1.54 12.49 -0.21
CA VAL A 114 -0.81 12.87 1.01
C VAL A 114 -1.17 14.31 1.41
N TYR A 115 -1.18 15.26 0.46
CA TYR A 115 -1.59 16.63 0.75
C TYR A 115 -3.04 16.72 1.24
N ALA A 116 -3.93 15.92 0.67
CA ALA A 116 -5.32 15.83 1.10
C ALA A 116 -5.43 15.34 2.56
N ILE A 117 -4.65 14.33 2.96
CA ILE A 117 -4.60 13.85 4.35
C ILE A 117 -4.11 14.92 5.33
N LEU A 118 -3.13 15.75 4.92
CA LEU A 118 -2.61 16.82 5.77
C LEU A 118 -3.66 17.91 6.06
N ASP A 119 -4.69 18.00 5.21
CA ASP A 119 -5.87 18.84 5.41
C ASP A 119 -5.51 20.29 5.78
N ILE A 120 -4.63 20.90 4.99
CA ILE A 120 -4.12 22.26 5.23
C ILE A 120 -5.28 23.27 5.25
N GLU A 121 -6.31 23.03 4.44
CA GLU A 121 -7.51 23.86 4.32
C GLU A 121 -8.58 23.56 5.38
N LYS A 122 -8.39 22.52 6.20
CA LYS A 122 -9.29 22.10 7.29
C LYS A 122 -10.71 21.78 6.83
N ILE A 123 -10.80 21.03 5.74
CA ILE A 123 -12.05 20.59 5.12
C ILE A 123 -12.52 19.27 5.76
N LEU A 124 -11.60 18.44 6.26
CA LEU A 124 -11.94 17.13 6.80
C LEU A 124 -12.62 17.24 8.17
N THR A 125 -13.48 16.26 8.46
CA THR A 125 -14.20 16.14 9.74
C THR A 125 -13.41 15.36 10.80
N GLY A 126 -12.40 14.59 10.39
CA GLY A 126 -11.57 13.73 11.24
C GLY A 126 -12.13 12.32 11.46
N ASN A 127 -13.23 11.98 10.78
CA ASN A 127 -13.91 10.69 10.83
C ASN A 127 -13.84 9.91 9.51
N GLU A 128 -13.08 10.42 8.54
CA GLU A 128 -12.90 9.80 7.24
C GLU A 128 -12.13 8.48 7.39
N GLU A 129 -12.68 7.42 6.81
CA GLU A 129 -12.01 6.11 6.73
C GLU A 129 -11.21 5.96 5.42
N GLN A 130 -11.46 6.84 4.44
CA GLN A 130 -10.76 6.88 3.16
C GLN A 130 -10.56 8.34 2.74
N ILE A 131 -9.33 8.72 2.38
CA ILE A 131 -8.95 10.05 1.90
C ILE A 131 -8.06 9.87 0.68
N GLY A 132 -8.50 10.35 -0.48
CA GLY A 132 -7.86 10.04 -1.76
C GLY A 132 -7.64 8.52 -1.92
N GLY A 133 -6.43 8.13 -2.31
CA GLY A 133 -5.98 6.74 -2.44
C GLY A 133 -5.68 6.00 -1.13
N PHE A 134 -5.78 6.65 0.04
CA PHE A 134 -5.43 6.04 1.32
C PHE A 134 -6.66 5.54 2.09
N ASP A 135 -6.48 4.40 2.73
CA ASP A 135 -7.42 3.83 3.69
C ASP A 135 -6.87 3.96 5.12
N LEU A 136 -7.70 4.43 6.04
CA LEU A 136 -7.39 4.38 7.46
C LEU A 136 -7.48 2.92 7.93
N ILE A 137 -6.38 2.37 8.44
CA ILE A 137 -6.32 0.99 8.97
C ILE A 137 -6.10 0.93 10.48
N CYS A 138 -5.66 2.03 11.10
CA CYS A 138 -5.35 2.09 12.53
C CYS A 138 -5.49 3.53 13.06
N LYS A 139 -6.19 3.70 14.19
CA LYS A 139 -6.31 4.97 14.93
C LYS A 139 -6.18 4.68 16.42
N GLY A 140 -4.95 4.65 16.91
CA GLY A 140 -4.60 4.17 18.25
C GLY A 140 -4.67 2.64 18.38
N ASN A 141 -5.78 2.04 17.95
CA ASN A 141 -5.94 0.60 17.78
C ASN A 141 -6.21 0.25 16.31
N PRO A 142 -5.90 -0.98 15.87
CA PRO A 142 -6.31 -1.47 14.55
C PRO A 142 -7.81 -1.34 14.39
N LEU A 143 -8.26 -0.84 13.24
CA LEU A 143 -9.70 -0.77 12.95
C LEU A 143 -10.24 -2.18 12.76
N LYS A 144 -11.39 -2.46 13.39
CA LYS A 144 -12.06 -3.74 13.21
C LYS A 144 -12.86 -3.68 11.91
N SER A 145 -12.58 -4.59 10.98
CA SER A 145 -13.47 -4.78 9.83
C SER A 145 -14.89 -5.10 10.32
N SER A 146 -15.89 -4.51 9.68
CA SER A 146 -17.29 -4.84 9.97
C SER A 146 -17.50 -6.35 9.86
N ALA A 147 -18.25 -6.93 10.81
CA ALA A 147 -18.58 -8.36 10.79
C ALA A 147 -19.35 -8.79 9.53
N THR A 148 -19.90 -7.83 8.77
CA THR A 148 -20.59 -8.04 7.49
C THR A 148 -19.70 -7.83 6.26
N SER A 149 -18.44 -7.43 6.44
CA SER A 149 -17.53 -7.17 5.33
C SER A 149 -17.03 -8.49 4.74
N MET A 150 -17.17 -8.65 3.42
CA MET A 150 -16.54 -9.75 2.67
C MET A 150 -15.03 -9.57 2.51
N TYR A 151 -14.50 -8.39 2.87
CA TYR A 151 -13.08 -8.08 2.84
C TYR A 151 -12.59 -7.80 4.23
N THR A 152 -11.44 -8.39 4.54
CA THR A 152 -10.82 -8.36 5.86
C THR A 152 -9.64 -7.38 5.94
N SER A 153 -9.25 -6.80 4.79
CA SER A 153 -8.18 -5.82 4.63
C SER A 153 -8.59 -4.79 3.58
N HIS A 154 -8.21 -3.53 3.79
CA HIS A 154 -8.44 -2.46 2.83
C HIS A 154 -7.41 -2.49 1.68
N LEU A 155 -6.31 -3.22 1.84
CA LEU A 155 -5.29 -3.34 0.81
C LEU A 155 -5.85 -3.96 -0.48
N GLY A 156 -5.63 -3.27 -1.60
CA GLY A 156 -6.08 -3.68 -2.93
C GLY A 156 -7.60 -3.75 -3.11
N CYS A 157 -8.38 -3.15 -2.20
CA CYS A 157 -9.83 -3.03 -2.33
C CYS A 157 -10.22 -1.87 -3.27
N PHE A 158 -11.53 -1.74 -3.53
CA PHE A 158 -12.03 -0.59 -4.25
C PHE A 158 -11.75 0.68 -3.45
N ASN A 159 -11.23 1.70 -4.13
CA ASN A 159 -10.99 3.02 -3.57
C ASN A 159 -11.78 4.05 -4.37
N ASN A 160 -12.48 4.94 -3.68
CA ASN A 160 -13.40 5.91 -4.27
C ASN A 160 -12.74 7.27 -4.59
N ARG A 161 -11.41 7.37 -4.67
CA ARG A 161 -10.63 8.60 -4.95
C ARG A 161 -11.24 9.52 -6.00
N ASN A 162 -11.76 8.98 -7.10
CA ASN A 162 -12.34 9.77 -8.20
C ASN A 162 -13.76 10.32 -7.92
N GLN A 163 -14.34 10.01 -6.75
CA GLN A 163 -15.68 10.42 -6.31
C GLN A 163 -15.63 11.39 -5.12
N GLN A 164 -14.44 11.65 -4.58
CA GLN A 164 -14.20 12.59 -3.47
C GLN A 164 -14.01 14.01 -3.99
#